data_AF-A0A937TWR7-F1
#
_entry.id   AF-A0A937TWR7-F1
#
_cell.length_a   1.000
_cell.length_b   1.000
_cell.length_c   1.000
_cell.angle_alpha   90.00
_cell.angle_beta   90.00
_cell.angle_gamma   90.00
#
_symmetry.space_group_name_H-M   'P 1'
#
loop_
_entity.id
_entity.type
_entity.pdbx_description
1 polymer ?
#
loop_
_entity_poly.entity_id
_entity_poly.type
_entity_poly.pdbx_seq_one_letter_code
_entity_poly.pdbx_strand_id
1 'polypeptide(L)'
;MSGPNCDEKPGASAESPDRRLSVLDLIRRIRSGDIASEGLDKDSRQRCVEHLTAEGYSPLEIAEILKVSDRTVRRDRKAICEAHAVQRDPRLVEEMVGRLVQRADTAVERISRAVRGKEVKPVDRIEAETACWRILKELVECLQRLGYLPTAAVQVRGDLRHSFSVELPSVADLQAEAERLEAIGRHSGAPSDTLVRIGRIQQTLRLLTAAEQVEVLGQELEGGPNDEPQT
;
A
#
# COMPACT_ATOMS: atom_id res chain seq x y z
N MET A 1 -27.16 -59.21 -3.54
CA MET A 1 -25.98 -58.33 -3.65
C MET A 1 -26.23 -57.37 -4.80
N SER A 2 -26.05 -56.07 -4.53
CA SER A 2 -25.83 -54.92 -5.43
C SER A 2 -26.45 -55.01 -6.84
N GLY A 3 -27.50 -54.26 -7.21
CA GLY A 3 -27.75 -52.84 -7.02
C GLY A 3 -27.70 -52.17 -8.41
N PRO A 4 -28.81 -51.65 -8.97
CA PRO A 4 -28.78 -50.99 -10.27
C PRO A 4 -28.15 -49.60 -10.17
N ASN A 5 -27.29 -49.32 -11.14
CA ASN A 5 -26.47 -48.12 -11.25
C ASN A 5 -27.35 -46.90 -11.53
N CYS A 6 -27.66 -46.12 -10.49
CA CYS A 6 -28.25 -44.79 -10.62
C CYS A 6 -27.13 -43.74 -10.71
N ASP A 7 -26.54 -43.60 -11.89
CA ASP A 7 -25.64 -42.49 -12.21
C ASP A 7 -26.14 -41.78 -13.47
N GLU A 8 -27.26 -41.08 -13.34
CA GLU A 8 -27.54 -39.91 -14.15
C GLU A 8 -27.55 -38.70 -13.21
N LYS A 9 -26.50 -37.87 -13.31
CA LYS A 9 -26.50 -36.51 -12.75
C LYS A 9 -27.19 -35.58 -13.76
N PRO A 10 -28.37 -35.01 -13.48
CA PRO A 10 -28.84 -33.85 -14.23
C PRO A 10 -28.28 -32.61 -13.53
N GLY A 11 -27.05 -32.24 -13.87
CA GLY A 11 -26.35 -31.09 -13.33
C GLY A 11 -26.25 -29.91 -14.30
N ALA A 12 -27.24 -29.71 -15.16
CA ALA A 12 -27.38 -28.47 -15.92
C ALA A 12 -28.35 -27.56 -15.15
N SER A 13 -27.80 -26.64 -14.37
CA SER A 13 -28.55 -25.60 -13.66
C SER A 13 -29.39 -24.82 -14.65
N ALA A 14 -30.68 -25.14 -14.77
CA ALA A 14 -31.62 -24.38 -15.57
C ALA A 14 -31.59 -22.92 -15.08
N GLU A 15 -31.19 -21.99 -15.96
CA GLU A 15 -31.26 -20.56 -15.67
C GLU A 15 -32.69 -20.22 -15.26
N SER A 16 -32.86 -19.52 -14.14
CA SER A 16 -34.18 -19.07 -13.70
C SER A 16 -34.83 -18.24 -14.82
N PRO A 17 -36.14 -18.42 -15.10
CA PRO A 17 -36.83 -17.65 -16.14
C PRO A 17 -36.72 -16.13 -15.91
N ASP A 18 -36.57 -15.72 -14.65
CA ASP A 18 -36.42 -14.34 -14.20
C ASP A 18 -35.14 -13.67 -14.71
N ARG A 19 -34.04 -14.42 -14.88
CA ARG A 19 -32.74 -13.85 -15.32
C ARG A 19 -32.79 -13.22 -16.71
N ARG A 20 -33.68 -13.71 -17.57
CA ARG A 20 -33.84 -13.26 -18.95
C ARG A 20 -34.61 -11.95 -19.08
N LEU A 21 -35.30 -11.52 -18.02
CA LEU A 21 -36.08 -10.30 -18.04
C LEU A 21 -35.20 -9.07 -17.78
N SER A 22 -35.58 -7.94 -18.38
CA SER A 22 -35.01 -6.64 -18.03
C SER A 22 -35.37 -6.29 -16.59
N VAL A 23 -34.48 -5.58 -15.89
CA VAL A 23 -34.70 -5.15 -14.50
C VAL A 23 -35.97 -4.31 -14.38
N LEU A 24 -36.24 -3.45 -15.36
CA LEU A 24 -37.45 -2.62 -15.39
C LEU A 24 -38.73 -3.45 -15.57
N ASP A 25 -38.68 -4.50 -16.39
CA ASP A 25 -39.83 -5.38 -16.59
C ASP A 25 -40.08 -6.24 -15.36
N LEU A 26 -39.02 -6.67 -14.67
CA LEU A 26 -39.12 -7.38 -13.41
C LEU A 26 -39.80 -6.51 -12.34
N ILE A 27 -39.34 -5.26 -12.17
CA ILE A 27 -39.93 -4.31 -11.22
C ILE A 27 -41.40 -4.03 -11.56
N ARG A 28 -41.74 -3.86 -12.84
CA ARG A 28 -43.14 -3.67 -13.28
C ARG A 28 -44.00 -4.88 -12.92
N ARG A 29 -43.55 -6.10 -13.22
CA ARG A 29 -44.28 -7.34 -12.94
C ARG A 29 -44.46 -7.62 -11.45
N ILE A 30 -43.48 -7.25 -10.62
CA ILE A 30 -43.62 -7.31 -9.15
C ILE A 30 -44.68 -6.31 -8.68
N ARG A 31 -44.69 -5.08 -9.23
CA ARG A 31 -45.69 -4.07 -8.84
C ARG A 31 -47.10 -4.40 -9.31
N SER A 32 -47.26 -5.04 -10.47
CA SER A 32 -48.57 -5.51 -10.97
C SER A 32 -49.05 -6.78 -10.26
N GLY A 33 -48.18 -7.49 -9.55
CA GLY A 33 -48.50 -8.76 -8.87
C GLY A 33 -48.41 -9.98 -9.79
N ASP A 34 -47.89 -9.83 -11.02
CA ASP A 34 -47.71 -10.93 -11.98
C ASP A 34 -46.60 -11.91 -11.55
N ILE A 35 -45.65 -11.44 -10.76
CA ILE A 35 -44.58 -12.25 -10.15
C ILE A 35 -44.64 -12.08 -8.64
N ALA A 36 -44.78 -13.20 -7.92
CA ALA A 36 -44.65 -13.21 -6.47
C ALA A 36 -43.19 -12.93 -6.09
N SER A 37 -42.97 -11.94 -5.22
CA SER A 37 -41.63 -11.58 -4.72
C SER A 37 -40.90 -12.71 -4.02
N GLU A 38 -41.65 -13.65 -3.46
CA GLU A 38 -41.15 -14.86 -2.78
C GLU A 38 -40.54 -15.87 -3.76
N GLY A 39 -40.94 -15.83 -5.03
CA GLY A 39 -40.42 -16.68 -6.09
C GLY A 39 -39.15 -16.15 -6.76
N LEU A 40 -38.74 -14.92 -6.43
CA LEU A 40 -37.67 -14.22 -7.11
C LEU A 40 -36.29 -14.78 -6.70
N ASP A 41 -35.51 -15.20 -7.69
CA ASP A 41 -34.15 -15.66 -7.43
C ASP A 41 -33.27 -14.53 -6.85
N LYS A 42 -32.22 -14.93 -6.12
CA LYS A 42 -31.35 -13.98 -5.41
C LYS A 42 -30.70 -12.96 -6.36
N ASP A 43 -30.29 -13.38 -7.54
CA ASP A 43 -29.56 -12.55 -8.50
C ASP A 43 -30.48 -11.51 -9.13
N SER A 44 -31.67 -11.94 -9.58
CA SER A 44 -32.72 -11.05 -10.09
C SER A 44 -33.14 -10.03 -9.04
N ARG A 45 -33.25 -10.44 -7.76
CA ARG A 45 -33.60 -9.53 -6.65
C ARG A 45 -32.50 -8.51 -6.42
N GLN A 46 -31.24 -8.94 -6.42
CA GLN A 46 -30.09 -8.05 -6.24
C GLN A 46 -29.98 -7.02 -7.37
N ARG A 47 -30.23 -7.42 -8.63
CA ARG A 47 -30.29 -6.48 -9.76
C ARG A 47 -31.36 -5.40 -9.59
N CYS A 48 -32.55 -5.76 -9.08
CA CYS A 48 -33.59 -4.77 -8.76
C CYS A 48 -33.19 -3.86 -7.60
N VAL A 49 -32.60 -4.40 -6.53
CA VAL A 49 -32.11 -3.62 -5.39
C VAL A 49 -31.03 -2.65 -5.82
N GLU A 50 -30.09 -3.09 -6.66
CA GLU A 50 -29.02 -2.26 -7.22
C GLU A 50 -29.58 -1.10 -8.03
N HIS A 51 -30.47 -1.39 -8.98
CA HIS A 51 -31.10 -0.37 -9.82
C HIS A 51 -31.88 0.67 -8.99
N LEU A 52 -32.75 0.22 -8.08
CA LEU A 52 -33.52 1.15 -7.23
C LEU A 52 -32.62 1.95 -6.28
N THR A 53 -31.51 1.38 -5.81
CA THR A 53 -30.52 2.12 -5.01
C THR A 53 -29.85 3.21 -5.84
N ALA A 54 -29.51 2.94 -7.11
CA ALA A 54 -28.92 3.92 -8.01
C ALA A 54 -29.88 5.08 -8.35
N GLU A 55 -31.19 4.81 -8.41
CA GLU A 55 -32.25 5.81 -8.57
C GLU A 55 -32.55 6.59 -7.27
N GLY A 56 -31.91 6.25 -6.15
CA GLY A 56 -32.00 7.01 -4.90
C GLY A 56 -33.10 6.57 -3.93
N TYR A 57 -33.76 5.43 -4.16
CA TYR A 57 -34.78 4.91 -3.23
C TYR A 57 -34.18 4.46 -1.90
N SER A 58 -34.91 4.67 -0.81
CA SER A 58 -34.54 4.22 0.53
C SER A 58 -34.73 2.69 0.70
N PRO A 59 -34.03 2.03 1.64
CA PRO A 59 -34.22 0.60 1.91
C PRO A 59 -35.67 0.18 2.19
N LEU A 60 -36.44 1.05 2.85
CA LEU A 60 -37.84 0.82 3.18
C LEU A 60 -38.72 0.86 1.93
N GLU A 61 -38.55 1.87 1.08
CA GLU A 61 -39.29 1.96 -0.20
C GLU A 61 -38.95 0.78 -1.11
N ILE A 62 -37.67 0.38 -1.16
CA ILE A 62 -37.25 -0.81 -1.92
C ILE A 62 -37.92 -2.07 -1.37
N ALA A 63 -37.99 -2.22 -0.05
CA ALA A 63 -38.65 -3.35 0.61
C ALA A 63 -40.15 -3.40 0.28
N GLU A 64 -40.82 -2.25 0.25
CA GLU A 64 -42.23 -2.12 -0.13
C GLU A 64 -42.50 -2.41 -1.61
N ILE A 65 -41.61 -1.96 -2.51
CA ILE A 65 -41.69 -2.20 -3.96
C ILE A 65 -41.48 -3.67 -4.25
N LEU A 66 -40.44 -4.27 -3.67
CA LEU A 66 -40.06 -5.66 -3.91
C LEU A 66 -40.83 -6.65 -3.05
N LYS A 67 -41.71 -6.19 -2.15
CA LYS A 67 -42.48 -7.03 -1.22
C LYS A 67 -41.58 -8.01 -0.45
N VAL A 68 -40.46 -7.49 0.08
CA VAL A 68 -39.50 -8.23 0.93
C VAL A 68 -39.23 -7.46 2.22
N SER A 69 -38.59 -8.10 3.19
CA SER A 69 -38.21 -7.39 4.42
C SER A 69 -37.07 -6.37 4.18
N ASP A 70 -37.09 -5.26 4.92
CA ASP A 70 -35.97 -4.29 4.96
C ASP A 70 -34.62 -4.95 5.30
N ARG A 71 -34.63 -5.98 6.17
CA ARG A 71 -33.45 -6.78 6.48
C ARG A 71 -32.87 -7.48 5.23
N THR A 72 -33.72 -7.98 4.34
CA THR A 72 -33.30 -8.60 3.08
C THR A 72 -32.64 -7.56 2.17
N VAL A 73 -33.27 -6.39 2.00
CA VAL A 73 -32.72 -5.29 1.18
C VAL A 73 -31.36 -4.84 1.69
N ARG A 74 -31.20 -4.65 3.00
CA ARG A 74 -29.90 -4.27 3.59
C ARG A 74 -28.83 -5.33 3.36
N ARG A 75 -29.18 -6.61 3.49
CA ARG A 75 -28.26 -7.72 3.20
C ARG A 75 -27.85 -7.74 1.73
N ASP A 76 -28.79 -7.54 0.81
CA ASP A 76 -28.51 -7.49 -0.62
C ASP A 76 -27.66 -6.28 -0.99
N ARG A 77 -27.95 -5.09 -0.45
CA ARG A 77 -27.09 -3.90 -0.60
C ARG A 77 -25.67 -4.15 -0.11
N LYS A 78 -25.51 -4.84 1.01
CA LYS A 78 -24.19 -5.21 1.52
C LYS A 78 -23.46 -6.12 0.54
N ALA A 79 -24.13 -7.17 0.05
CA ALA A 79 -23.55 -8.10 -0.93
C ALA A 79 -23.18 -7.40 -2.25
N ILE A 80 -24.01 -6.48 -2.75
CA ILE A 80 -23.72 -5.67 -3.93
C ILE A 80 -22.52 -4.76 -3.69
N CYS A 81 -22.44 -4.12 -2.52
CA CYS A 81 -21.29 -3.29 -2.14
C CYS A 81 -20.00 -4.11 -2.04
N GLU A 82 -20.06 -5.32 -1.47
CA GLU A 82 -18.93 -6.26 -1.42
C GLU A 82 -18.54 -6.76 -2.83
N ALA A 83 -19.50 -6.97 -3.73
CA ALA A 83 -19.24 -7.38 -5.11
C ALA A 83 -18.61 -6.25 -5.95
N HIS A 84 -18.98 -5.00 -5.69
CA HIS A 84 -18.37 -3.80 -6.29
C HIS A 84 -17.17 -3.29 -5.50
N ALA A 85 -16.78 -3.96 -4.42
CA ALA A 85 -15.63 -3.55 -3.63
C ALA A 85 -14.39 -3.64 -4.52
N VAL A 86 -13.89 -2.47 -4.89
CA VAL A 86 -12.62 -2.35 -5.57
C VAL A 86 -11.55 -2.84 -4.61
N GLN A 87 -10.86 -3.93 -4.96
CA GLN A 87 -9.72 -4.39 -4.19
C GLN A 87 -8.66 -3.28 -4.17
N ARG A 88 -8.01 -3.09 -3.02
CA ARG A 88 -6.92 -2.13 -2.88
C ARG A 88 -5.72 -2.61 -3.69
N ASP A 89 -5.72 -2.32 -4.98
CA ASP A 89 -4.58 -2.52 -5.88
C ASP A 89 -3.76 -1.22 -5.91
N PRO A 90 -2.48 -1.25 -5.48
CA PRO A 90 -1.59 -0.09 -5.56
C PRO A 90 -1.55 0.54 -6.96
N ARG A 91 -1.60 -0.27 -8.02
CA ARG A 91 -1.59 0.21 -9.41
C ARG A 91 -2.82 1.03 -9.74
N LEU A 92 -3.99 0.62 -9.24
CA LEU A 92 -5.21 1.36 -9.43
C LEU A 92 -5.15 2.73 -8.74
N VAL A 93 -4.51 2.83 -7.56
CA VAL A 93 -4.34 4.12 -6.89
C VAL A 93 -3.43 5.05 -7.71
N GLU A 94 -2.32 4.53 -8.25
CA GLU A 94 -1.45 5.28 -9.17
C GLU A 94 -2.18 5.75 -10.43
N GLU A 95 -2.96 4.87 -11.08
CA GLU A 95 -3.78 5.23 -12.23
C GLU A 95 -4.82 6.31 -11.90
N MET A 96 -5.51 6.18 -10.76
CA MET A 96 -6.50 7.15 -10.32
C MET A 96 -5.86 8.51 -10.04
N VAL A 97 -4.68 8.53 -9.41
CA VAL A 97 -3.91 9.76 -9.18
C VAL A 97 -3.47 10.39 -10.50
N GLY A 98 -2.95 9.60 -11.45
CA GLY A 98 -2.59 10.09 -12.78
C GLY A 98 -3.78 10.73 -13.51
N ARG A 99 -4.96 10.08 -13.47
CA ARG A 99 -6.20 10.64 -14.04
C ARG A 99 -6.63 11.93 -13.33
N LEU A 100 -6.48 12.01 -12.01
CA LEU A 100 -6.82 13.20 -11.23
C LEU A 100 -5.94 14.39 -11.63
N VAL A 101 -4.62 14.18 -11.71
CA VAL A 101 -3.66 15.20 -12.16
C VAL A 101 -4.00 15.67 -13.57
N GLN A 102 -4.18 14.75 -14.52
CA GLN A 102 -4.54 15.08 -15.91
C GLN A 102 -5.85 15.89 -15.99
N ARG A 103 -6.84 15.56 -15.16
CA ARG A 103 -8.13 16.26 -15.11
C ARG A 103 -7.96 17.69 -14.62
N ALA A 104 -7.14 17.91 -13.60
CA ALA A 104 -6.83 19.22 -13.06
C ALA A 104 -6.09 20.09 -14.07
N ASP A 105 -5.04 19.54 -14.72
CA ASP A 105 -4.29 20.25 -15.77
C ASP A 105 -5.21 20.67 -16.92
N THR A 106 -6.05 19.75 -17.40
CA THR A 106 -7.04 20.04 -18.44
C THR A 106 -8.00 21.16 -18.04
N ALA A 107 -8.42 21.21 -16.76
CA ALA A 107 -9.29 22.26 -16.26
C ALA A 107 -8.59 23.62 -16.25
N VAL A 108 -7.35 23.68 -15.74
CA VAL A 108 -6.51 24.88 -15.74
C VAL A 108 -6.32 25.40 -17.16
N GLU A 109 -5.92 24.54 -18.10
CA GLU A 109 -5.73 24.94 -19.50
C GLU A 109 -7.01 25.47 -20.15
N ARG A 110 -8.16 24.88 -19.85
CA ARG A 110 -9.46 25.34 -20.38
C ARG A 110 -9.81 26.73 -19.84
N ILE A 111 -9.63 26.95 -18.54
CA ILE A 111 -9.85 28.24 -17.90
C ILE A 111 -8.90 29.29 -18.50
N SER A 112 -7.60 28.98 -18.56
CA SER A 112 -6.59 29.86 -19.15
C SER A 112 -6.89 30.20 -20.61
N ARG A 113 -7.39 29.24 -21.41
CA ARG A 113 -7.83 29.51 -22.79
C ARG A 113 -9.06 30.42 -22.85
N ALA A 114 -10.05 30.19 -21.99
CA ALA A 114 -11.28 30.99 -21.96
C ALA A 114 -10.99 32.48 -21.68
N VAL A 115 -10.02 32.77 -20.81
CA VAL A 115 -9.71 34.16 -20.42
C VAL A 115 -8.70 34.89 -21.31
N ARG A 116 -8.09 34.21 -22.29
CA ARG A 116 -7.18 34.83 -23.28
C ARG A 116 -7.87 35.74 -24.28
N GLY A 117 -9.21 35.68 -24.37
CA GLY A 117 -9.99 36.51 -25.29
C GLY A 117 -9.81 38.01 -25.05
N LYS A 118 -9.83 38.80 -26.15
CA LYS A 118 -9.65 40.25 -26.11
C LYS A 118 -10.82 40.98 -25.43
N GLU A 119 -11.98 40.34 -25.36
CA GLU A 119 -13.22 40.90 -24.78
C GLU A 119 -13.45 40.52 -23.30
N VAL A 120 -12.52 39.79 -22.69
CA VAL A 120 -12.66 39.34 -21.29
C VAL A 120 -12.31 40.48 -20.36
N LYS A 121 -13.19 40.76 -19.38
CA LYS A 121 -12.97 41.85 -18.42
C LYS A 121 -11.75 41.55 -17.55
N PRO A 122 -11.00 42.57 -17.09
CA PRO A 122 -9.86 42.36 -16.20
C PRO A 122 -10.20 41.60 -14.92
N VAL A 123 -11.40 41.81 -14.36
CA VAL A 123 -11.89 41.11 -13.16
C VAL A 123 -11.99 39.60 -13.42
N ASP A 124 -12.62 39.20 -14.52
CA ASP A 124 -12.79 37.78 -14.89
C ASP A 124 -11.42 37.08 -15.09
N ARG A 125 -10.40 37.81 -15.55
CA ARG A 125 -9.03 37.28 -15.67
C ARG A 125 -8.39 37.00 -14.32
N ILE A 126 -8.57 37.90 -13.35
CA ILE A 126 -8.06 37.74 -11.98
C ILE A 126 -8.79 36.58 -11.29
N GLU A 127 -10.10 36.48 -11.47
CA GLU A 127 -10.89 35.37 -10.91
C GLU A 127 -10.47 34.02 -11.50
N ALA A 128 -10.24 33.96 -12.82
CA ALA A 128 -9.76 32.76 -13.48
C ALA A 128 -8.37 32.33 -12.98
N GLU A 129 -7.44 33.28 -12.83
CA GLU A 129 -6.10 32.99 -12.28
C GLU A 129 -6.20 32.45 -10.85
N THR A 130 -7.05 33.08 -10.03
CA THR A 130 -7.31 32.64 -8.65
C THR A 130 -7.92 31.23 -8.62
N ALA A 131 -8.84 30.93 -9.54
CA ALA A 131 -9.44 29.61 -9.67
C ALA A 131 -8.41 28.55 -10.09
N CYS A 132 -7.54 28.86 -11.08
CA CYS A 132 -6.44 27.99 -11.49
C CYS A 132 -5.50 27.68 -10.32
N TRP A 133 -5.08 28.71 -9.58
CA TRP A 133 -4.23 28.54 -8.41
C TRP A 133 -4.89 27.67 -7.34
N ARG A 134 -6.18 27.89 -7.07
CA ARG A 134 -6.94 27.09 -6.09
C ARG A 134 -7.01 25.62 -6.49
N ILE A 135 -7.32 25.32 -7.76
CA ILE A 135 -7.35 23.94 -8.27
C ILE A 135 -6.02 23.24 -8.04
N LEU A 136 -4.91 23.90 -8.38
CA LEU A 136 -3.56 23.35 -8.21
C LEU A 136 -3.20 23.17 -6.73
N LYS A 137 -3.55 24.14 -5.88
CA LYS A 137 -3.31 24.04 -4.43
C LYS A 137 -4.07 22.88 -3.81
N GLU A 138 -5.36 22.75 -4.10
CA GLU A 138 -6.20 21.66 -3.59
C GLU A 138 -5.73 20.29 -4.10
N LEU A 139 -5.28 20.21 -5.35
CA LEU A 139 -4.64 19.00 -5.88
C LEU A 139 -3.39 18.63 -5.09
N VAL A 140 -2.47 19.57 -4.87
CA VAL A 140 -1.25 19.33 -4.10
C VAL A 140 -1.57 18.87 -2.68
N GLU A 141 -2.50 19.55 -2.00
CA GLU A 141 -2.94 19.14 -0.65
C GLU A 141 -3.54 17.73 -0.64
N CYS A 142 -4.34 17.38 -1.65
CA CYS A 142 -4.90 16.04 -1.80
C CYS A 142 -3.80 14.99 -1.99
N LEU A 143 -2.85 15.24 -2.90
CA LEU A 143 -1.71 14.35 -3.15
C LEU A 143 -0.83 14.19 -1.90
N GLN A 144 -0.63 15.26 -1.12
CA GLN A 144 0.09 15.18 0.15
C GLN A 144 -0.66 14.33 1.19
N ARG A 145 -1.98 14.51 1.34
CA ARG A 145 -2.80 13.70 2.26
C ARG A 145 -2.85 12.22 1.85
N LEU A 146 -2.77 11.94 0.56
CA LEU A 146 -2.67 10.59 0.01
C LEU A 146 -1.25 10.00 0.09
N GLY A 147 -0.25 10.78 0.52
CA GLY A 147 1.14 10.34 0.67
C GLY A 147 1.98 10.34 -0.62
N TYR A 148 1.46 10.91 -1.71
CA TYR A 148 2.17 11.00 -3.01
C TYR A 148 3.17 12.16 -3.06
N LEU A 149 2.92 13.23 -2.30
CA LEU A 149 3.81 14.37 -2.20
C LEU A 149 4.23 14.60 -0.74
N PRO A 150 5.46 15.07 -0.49
CA PRO A 150 5.90 15.42 0.84
C PRO A 150 5.07 16.60 1.37
N THR A 151 4.56 16.49 2.61
CA THR A 151 3.67 17.50 3.22
C THR A 151 4.43 18.75 3.71
N ALA A 152 5.73 18.62 4.00
CA ALA A 152 6.69 19.67 4.28
C ALA A 152 8.08 19.02 4.32
N ALA A 153 9.15 19.85 4.26
CA ALA A 153 10.55 19.40 4.23
C ALA A 153 10.75 18.20 5.15
N VAL A 154 11.00 17.05 4.54
CA VAL A 154 11.58 15.92 5.23
C VAL A 154 12.82 16.51 5.90
N GLN A 155 12.76 16.79 7.21
CA GLN A 155 13.97 16.80 7.99
C GLN A 155 14.52 15.42 7.73
N VAL A 156 15.54 15.35 6.89
CA VAL A 156 16.43 14.22 6.82
C VAL A 156 17.10 14.21 8.20
N ARG A 157 16.37 13.77 9.23
CA ARG A 157 16.96 12.91 10.23
C ARG A 157 17.37 11.69 9.43
N GLY A 158 18.56 11.79 8.87
CA GLY A 158 19.34 10.61 8.59
C GLY A 158 19.43 9.91 9.94
N ASP A 159 18.50 9.01 10.18
CA ASP A 159 18.80 7.81 10.93
C ASP A 159 19.95 7.19 10.12
N LEU A 160 21.18 7.62 10.42
CA LEU A 160 22.40 6.88 10.17
C LEU A 160 22.28 5.62 11.03
N ARG A 161 21.32 4.77 10.72
CA ARG A 161 21.36 3.37 11.07
C ARG A 161 22.47 2.82 10.20
N HIS A 162 23.70 2.98 10.69
CA HIS A 162 24.73 2.01 10.37
C HIS A 162 24.08 0.67 10.62
N SER A 163 23.86 -0.07 9.54
CA SER A 163 23.45 -1.46 9.60
C SER A 163 24.50 -2.16 10.45
N PHE A 164 24.26 -2.27 11.75
CA PHE A 164 24.85 -3.30 12.59
C PHE A 164 24.23 -4.62 12.11
N SER A 165 24.62 -5.06 10.91
CA SER A 165 24.67 -6.47 10.62
C SER A 165 25.66 -7.06 11.61
N VAL A 166 25.13 -7.99 12.38
CA VAL A 166 25.68 -8.59 13.58
C VAL A 166 26.88 -9.47 13.22
N GLU A 167 28.05 -8.85 13.07
CA GLU A 167 29.35 -9.48 13.28
C GLU A 167 30.21 -8.43 14.00
N LEU A 168 30.65 -8.73 15.23
CA LEU A 168 31.59 -7.86 15.92
C LEU A 168 32.87 -7.82 15.07
N PRO A 169 33.38 -6.64 14.69
CA PRO A 169 34.61 -6.54 13.92
C PRO A 169 35.75 -7.20 14.68
N SER A 170 36.58 -7.96 13.97
CA SER A 170 37.71 -8.65 14.59
C SER A 170 38.73 -7.64 15.10
N VAL A 171 39.61 -8.07 16.01
CA VAL A 171 40.73 -7.23 16.49
C VAL A 171 41.61 -6.75 15.31
N ALA A 172 41.74 -7.58 14.27
CA ALA A 172 42.47 -7.22 13.05
C ALA A 172 41.78 -6.09 12.26
N ASP A 173 40.45 -6.12 12.13
CA ASP A 173 39.68 -5.07 11.44
C ASP A 173 39.77 -3.74 12.19
N LEU A 174 39.72 -3.79 13.53
CA LEU A 174 39.87 -2.61 14.39
C LEU A 174 41.28 -2.01 14.32
N GLN A 175 42.32 -2.84 14.14
CA GLN A 175 43.69 -2.36 13.93
C GLN A 175 43.84 -1.66 12.58
N ALA A 176 43.33 -2.26 11.50
CA ALA A 176 43.37 -1.67 10.17
C ALA A 176 42.64 -0.32 10.12
N GLU A 177 41.49 -0.21 10.80
CA GLU A 177 40.74 1.03 10.88
C GLU A 177 41.47 2.09 11.72
N ALA A 178 42.12 1.72 12.82
CA ALA A 178 42.92 2.65 13.61
C ALA A 178 44.13 3.20 12.83
N GLU A 179 44.81 2.37 12.03
CA GLU A 179 45.89 2.78 11.14
C GLU A 179 45.40 3.72 10.02
N ARG A 180 44.23 3.42 9.43
CA ARG A 180 43.58 4.29 8.45
C ARG A 180 43.28 5.67 9.04
N LEU A 181 42.72 5.72 10.24
CA LEU A 181 42.40 6.97 10.94
C LEU A 181 43.66 7.76 11.32
N GLU A 182 44.73 7.09 11.72
CA GLU A 182 46.01 7.73 11.98
C GLU A 182 46.61 8.34 10.71
N ALA A 183 46.58 7.61 9.60
CA ALA A 183 47.02 8.11 8.30
C ALA A 183 46.22 9.36 7.91
N ILE A 184 44.89 9.31 7.97
CA ILE A 184 44.05 10.48 7.66
C ILE A 184 44.39 11.65 8.59
N GLY A 185 44.55 11.40 9.88
CA GLY A 185 44.87 12.43 10.87
C GLY A 185 46.20 13.13 10.61
N ARG A 186 47.24 12.38 10.22
CA ARG A 186 48.56 12.93 9.87
C ARG A 186 48.53 13.75 8.57
N HIS A 187 47.75 13.33 7.57
CA HIS A 187 47.63 14.03 6.29
C HIS A 187 46.73 15.28 6.37
N SER A 188 45.73 15.27 7.25
CA SER A 188 44.69 16.32 7.32
C SER A 188 44.95 17.36 8.41
N GLY A 189 46.08 17.25 9.13
CA GLY A 189 46.44 18.16 10.24
C GLY A 189 45.49 18.04 11.44
N ALA A 190 45.11 16.81 11.79
CA ALA A 190 44.18 16.59 12.90
C ALA A 190 44.74 17.13 14.24
N PRO A 191 43.87 17.52 15.19
CA PRO A 191 44.28 17.99 16.50
C PRO A 191 45.15 16.96 17.21
N SER A 192 46.19 17.41 17.91
CA SER A 192 47.13 16.53 18.64
C SER A 192 46.43 15.58 19.62
N ASP A 193 45.31 16.00 20.23
CA ASP A 193 44.52 15.15 21.14
C ASP A 193 43.90 13.93 20.43
N THR A 194 43.49 14.09 19.18
CA THR A 194 42.90 13.00 18.37
C THR A 194 43.95 11.93 18.06
N LEU A 195 45.17 12.33 17.70
CA LEU A 195 46.26 11.39 17.44
C LEU A 195 46.69 10.64 18.71
N VAL A 196 46.68 11.31 19.87
CA VAL A 196 46.95 10.67 21.17
C VAL A 196 45.89 9.62 21.50
N ARG A 197 44.62 9.89 21.22
CA ARG A 197 43.53 8.91 21.44
C ARG A 197 43.66 7.71 20.51
N ILE A 198 43.99 7.92 19.24
CA ILE A 198 44.23 6.83 18.28
C ILE A 198 45.40 5.95 18.74
N GLY A 199 46.49 6.55 19.21
CA GLY A 199 47.63 5.81 19.77
C GLY A 199 47.27 4.95 20.99
N ARG A 200 46.40 5.45 21.88
CA ARG A 200 45.89 4.65 23.01
C ARG A 200 45.06 3.46 22.55
N ILE A 201 44.21 3.65 21.54
CA ILE A 201 43.39 2.57 20.97
C ILE A 201 44.29 1.49 20.35
N GLN A 202 45.29 1.88 19.57
CA GLN A 202 46.27 0.94 19.01
C GLN A 202 47.03 0.17 20.09
N GLN A 203 47.41 0.83 21.19
CA GLN A 203 48.08 0.16 22.31
C GLN A 203 47.18 -0.89 22.98
N THR A 204 45.90 -0.57 23.21
CA THR A 204 44.93 -1.52 23.77
C THR A 204 44.70 -2.71 22.83
N LEU A 205 44.56 -2.47 21.53
CA LEU A 205 44.39 -3.54 20.55
C LEU A 205 45.61 -4.47 20.50
N ARG A 206 46.84 -3.94 20.60
CA ARG A 206 48.06 -4.75 20.68
C ARG A 206 48.11 -5.61 21.94
N LEU A 207 47.65 -5.08 23.08
CA LEU A 207 47.58 -5.85 24.33
C LEU A 207 46.58 -7.00 24.23
N LEU A 208 45.43 -6.77 23.57
CA LEU A 208 44.44 -7.82 23.33
C LEU A 208 44.98 -8.91 22.40
N THR A 209 45.66 -8.55 21.31
CA THR A 209 46.33 -9.52 20.44
C THR A 209 47.40 -10.32 21.17
N ALA A 210 48.19 -9.68 22.05
CA ALA A 210 49.19 -10.38 22.85
C ALA A 210 48.56 -11.35 23.86
N ALA A 211 47.41 -10.99 24.45
CA ALA A 211 46.67 -11.88 25.35
C ALA A 211 46.11 -13.10 24.60
N GLU A 212 45.53 -12.92 23.42
CA GLU A 212 45.08 -14.03 22.56
C GLU A 212 46.24 -14.97 22.20
N GLN A 213 47.41 -14.43 21.87
CA GLN A 213 48.60 -15.24 21.58
C GLN A 213 49.10 -16.02 22.80
N VAL A 214 49.06 -15.44 23.99
CA VAL A 214 49.43 -16.14 25.24
C VAL A 214 48.44 -17.27 25.55
N GLU A 215 47.15 -17.07 25.29
CA GLU A 215 46.13 -18.09 25.47
C GLU A 215 46.32 -19.27 24.50
N VAL A 216 46.59 -18.99 23.22
CA VAL A 216 46.91 -20.03 22.23
C VAL A 216 48.17 -20.81 22.62
N LEU A 217 49.25 -20.12 23.02
CA LEU A 217 50.47 -20.78 23.48
C LEU A 217 50.25 -21.61 24.76
N GLY A 218 49.38 -21.16 25.67
CA GLY A 218 48.97 -21.92 26.84
C GLY A 218 48.26 -23.22 26.47
N GLN A 219 47.32 -23.16 25.52
CA GLN A 219 46.61 -24.34 25.02
C GLN A 219 47.55 -25.31 24.28
N GLU A 220 48.53 -24.81 23.53
CA GLU A 220 49.55 -25.64 22.87
C GLU A 220 50.49 -26.33 23.87
N LEU A 221 50.85 -25.66 24.97
CA LEU A 221 51.70 -26.21 26.03
C LEU A 221 50.95 -27.20 26.94
N GLU A 222 49.66 -27.01 27.15
CA GLU A 222 48.79 -27.97 27.85
C GLU A 222 48.36 -29.14 26.94
N GLY A 223 48.51 -28.98 25.62
CA GLY A 223 47.96 -29.85 24.58
C GLY A 223 48.91 -30.83 23.87
N GLY A 224 50.14 -31.08 24.35
CA GLY A 224 51.01 -32.11 23.73
C GLY A 224 51.99 -32.83 24.67
N PRO A 225 52.36 -34.11 24.43
CA PRO A 225 51.78 -35.15 23.57
C PRO A 225 51.12 -36.27 24.41
N ASN A 226 49.85 -36.59 24.14
CA ASN A 226 49.25 -37.84 24.60
C ASN A 226 48.94 -38.69 23.36
N ASP A 227 50.00 -39.07 22.63
CA ASP A 227 49.95 -40.03 21.53
C ASP A 227 51.01 -41.11 21.76
N GLU A 228 50.65 -42.08 22.59
CA GLU A 228 51.00 -43.50 22.43
C GLU A 228 49.83 -44.32 22.98
N PRO A 229 49.62 -45.59 22.60
CA PRO A 229 49.82 -46.25 21.30
C PRO A 229 48.59 -47.11 20.91
N GLN A 230 48.36 -47.41 19.63
CA GLN A 230 47.57 -48.58 19.24
C GLN A 230 48.13 -49.25 17.97
N THR A 231 48.94 -50.28 18.19
CA THR A 231 48.92 -51.52 17.38
C THR A 231 49.16 -52.70 18.30
#